data_AF-A0A0J8S340-F1
#
_entry.id   AF-A0A0J8S340-F1
#
_cell.length_a   1.000
_cell.length_b   1.000
_cell.length_c   1.000
_cell.angle_alpha   90.00
_cell.angle_beta   90.00
_cell.angle_gamma   90.00
#
_symmetry.space_group_name_H-M   'P 1'
#
loop_
_entity.id
_entity.type
_entity.pdbx_description
1 polymer ?
#
loop_
_entity_poly.entity_id
_entity_poly.type
_entity_poly.pdbx_seq_one_letter_code
_entity_poly.pdbx_strand_id
1 'polypeptide(L)'
;MDAGASKPPRSAACGTLLPKGSPQSPEEQMGGRIAHTLTACTRCRQRKSRCDTGIPRCGPCQRSDSKCVYFDPVKNTTVPRTYILQLQDKVRRLHEKLAQVESQIENSPDPELMVRGGGLIKFKENDESRFLGPSSGIAITRFVMEMAKQNTDTKSIKEVVNEITAKEIKYVFTKESQKPTSKIYPLISSVAQPDLPDRGLTERLVDLFMAKGII
;
A
#
# COMPACT_ATOMS: atom_id res chain seq x y z
N MET A 1 -46.84 32.56 53.60
CA MET A 1 -47.17 31.31 54.31
C MET A 1 -47.85 30.42 53.28
N ASP A 2 -47.10 29.75 52.41
CA ASP A 2 -46.39 28.47 52.57
C ASP A 2 -46.98 27.59 51.45
N ALA A 3 -46.22 27.36 50.37
CA ALA A 3 -45.32 26.22 50.17
C ALA A 3 -46.09 25.01 49.62
N GLY A 4 -45.75 24.66 48.37
CA GLY A 4 -46.29 23.50 47.68
C GLY A 4 -45.79 22.17 48.23
N ALA A 5 -46.49 21.09 47.90
CA ALA A 5 -45.91 19.75 47.88
C ALA A 5 -46.71 18.84 46.95
N SER A 6 -45.96 18.30 45.99
CA SER A 6 -46.32 17.28 45.01
C SER A 6 -46.24 15.85 45.57
N LYS A 7 -46.97 14.93 44.91
CA LYS A 7 -46.83 13.44 44.85
C LYS A 7 -47.33 12.62 46.06
N PRO A 8 -47.71 11.32 45.90
CA PRO A 8 -47.29 10.37 44.84
C PRO A 8 -48.38 9.46 44.22
N PRO A 9 -48.16 8.90 43.01
CA PRO A 9 -48.72 7.61 42.64
C PRO A 9 -47.78 6.46 42.99
N ARG A 10 -48.40 5.34 43.38
CA ARG A 10 -47.79 4.11 43.87
C ARG A 10 -47.12 3.31 42.74
N SER A 11 -46.01 2.69 43.12
CA SER A 11 -45.19 1.72 42.42
C SER A 11 -45.92 0.45 41.98
N ALA A 12 -45.68 0.01 40.74
CA ALA A 12 -45.62 -1.40 40.38
C ALA A 12 -44.62 -1.59 39.24
N ALA A 13 -43.54 -2.31 39.55
CA ALA A 13 -42.49 -2.69 38.62
C ALA A 13 -42.98 -3.78 37.67
N CYS A 14 -42.69 -3.65 36.38
CA CYS A 14 -42.64 -4.78 35.46
C CYS A 14 -41.44 -4.56 34.53
N GLY A 15 -40.36 -5.28 34.82
CA GLY A 15 -39.17 -5.31 33.97
C GLY A 15 -39.49 -6.06 32.68
N THR A 16 -39.30 -5.40 31.54
CA THR A 16 -39.16 -6.08 30.25
C THR A 16 -37.76 -5.83 29.75
N LEU A 17 -37.00 -6.92 29.68
CA LEU A 17 -35.62 -7.01 29.22
C LEU A 17 -35.53 -6.56 27.75
N LEU A 18 -34.73 -5.53 27.48
CA LEU A 18 -34.20 -5.30 26.14
C LEU A 18 -33.20 -6.42 25.81
N PRO A 19 -33.20 -6.98 24.58
CA PRO A 19 -32.19 -7.94 24.21
C PRO A 19 -30.84 -7.21 24.05
N LYS A 20 -29.88 -7.58 24.89
CA LYS A 20 -28.46 -7.25 24.77
C LYS A 20 -27.98 -7.74 23.40
N GLY A 21 -27.74 -6.81 22.47
CA GLY A 21 -26.94 -7.07 21.29
C GLY A 21 -25.49 -7.27 21.70
N SER A 22 -25.00 -8.50 21.61
CA SER A 22 -23.58 -8.82 21.63
C SER A 22 -22.89 -8.16 20.43
N PRO A 23 -21.63 -7.68 20.54
CA PRO A 23 -20.87 -7.23 19.39
C PRO A 23 -20.54 -8.45 18.53
N GLN A 24 -21.35 -8.69 17.50
CA GLN A 24 -21.08 -9.75 16.52
C GLN A 24 -19.94 -9.31 15.62
N SER A 25 -18.98 -10.20 15.46
CA SER A 25 -17.84 -10.01 14.54
C SER A 25 -18.34 -9.69 13.11
N PRO A 26 -17.59 -8.91 12.31
CA PRO A 26 -17.97 -8.59 10.93
C PRO A 26 -18.24 -9.84 10.05
N GLU A 27 -17.64 -10.97 10.39
CA GLU A 27 -17.76 -12.23 9.65
C GLU A 27 -19.13 -12.90 9.84
N GLU A 28 -19.70 -12.86 11.04
CA GLU A 28 -21.02 -13.45 11.34
C GLU A 28 -22.16 -12.65 10.71
N GLN A 29 -22.02 -11.32 10.64
CA GLN A 29 -23.01 -10.44 10.00
C GLN A 29 -23.08 -10.63 8.48
N MET A 30 -21.96 -11.00 7.84
CA MET A 30 -21.92 -11.29 6.40
C MET A 30 -22.62 -12.63 6.07
N GLY A 31 -22.42 -13.66 6.90
CA GLY A 31 -23.07 -14.97 6.74
C GLY A 31 -24.60 -14.90 6.87
N GLY A 32 -25.11 -14.08 7.80
CA GLY A 32 -26.54 -13.85 7.99
C GLY A 32 -27.21 -13.17 6.80
N ARG A 33 -26.57 -12.17 6.19
CA ARG A 33 -27.12 -11.45 5.01
C ARG A 33 -27.21 -12.37 3.79
N ILE A 34 -26.20 -13.22 3.56
CA ILE A 34 -26.22 -14.18 2.46
C ILE A 34 -27.38 -15.15 2.62
N ALA A 35 -27.63 -15.65 3.84
CA ALA A 35 -28.70 -16.61 4.10
C ALA A 35 -30.07 -16.09 3.65
N HIS A 36 -30.39 -14.81 3.89
CA HIS A 36 -31.71 -14.22 3.59
C HIS A 36 -31.98 -13.96 2.10
N THR A 37 -30.97 -13.93 1.24
CA THR A 37 -31.12 -13.68 -0.21
C THR A 37 -31.07 -14.97 -1.04
N LEU A 38 -30.85 -16.13 -0.42
CA LEU A 38 -30.74 -17.37 -1.17
C LEU A 38 -32.08 -17.78 -1.77
N THR A 39 -32.04 -18.07 -3.07
CA THR A 39 -33.19 -18.61 -3.82
C THR A 39 -33.73 -19.89 -3.15
N ALA A 40 -34.98 -20.25 -3.44
CA ALA A 40 -35.57 -21.51 -2.99
C ALA A 40 -35.04 -22.70 -3.82
N CYS A 41 -34.80 -23.85 -3.17
CA CYS A 41 -34.14 -24.97 -3.86
C CYS A 41 -35.09 -25.63 -4.87
N THR A 42 -34.54 -26.34 -5.85
CA THR A 42 -35.31 -26.98 -6.93
C THR A 42 -36.42 -27.87 -6.38
N ARG A 43 -36.14 -28.68 -5.34
CA ARG A 43 -37.13 -29.55 -4.70
C ARG A 43 -38.26 -28.78 -3.99
N CYS A 44 -37.92 -27.75 -3.22
CA CYS A 44 -38.93 -26.91 -2.57
C CYS A 44 -39.77 -26.14 -3.59
N ARG A 45 -39.15 -25.70 -4.70
CA ARG A 45 -39.84 -25.05 -5.82
C ARG A 45 -40.83 -25.99 -6.50
N GLN A 46 -40.43 -27.24 -6.75
CA GLN A 46 -41.29 -28.28 -7.36
C GLN A 46 -42.46 -28.65 -6.44
N ARG A 47 -42.23 -28.72 -5.13
CA ARG A 47 -43.26 -29.03 -4.13
C ARG A 47 -44.09 -27.82 -3.68
N LYS A 48 -43.76 -26.62 -4.16
CA LYS A 48 -44.38 -25.35 -3.73
C LYS A 48 -44.35 -25.16 -2.19
N SER A 49 -43.28 -25.62 -1.53
CA SER A 49 -43.10 -25.53 -0.08
C SER A 49 -42.12 -24.43 0.31
N ARG A 50 -42.26 -23.87 1.52
CA ARG A 50 -41.31 -22.89 2.07
C ARG A 50 -39.90 -23.51 2.14
N CYS A 51 -38.91 -22.82 1.59
CA CYS A 51 -37.51 -23.22 1.66
C CYS A 51 -36.81 -22.42 2.76
N ASP A 52 -36.17 -23.12 3.70
CA ASP A 52 -35.35 -22.49 4.73
C ASP A 52 -33.99 -22.08 4.18
N THR A 53 -33.39 -21.09 4.84
CA THR A 53 -32.09 -20.53 4.48
C THR A 53 -30.90 -21.29 5.10
N GLY A 54 -31.14 -22.44 5.74
CA GLY A 54 -30.09 -23.28 6.32
C GLY A 54 -29.02 -23.73 5.32
N ILE A 55 -27.76 -23.65 5.70
CA ILE A 55 -26.58 -24.12 4.94
C ILE A 55 -25.92 -25.19 5.81
N PRO A 56 -25.53 -26.37 5.30
CA PRO A 56 -25.40 -26.78 3.89
C PRO A 56 -26.69 -27.20 3.18
N ARG A 57 -27.78 -27.48 3.90
CA ARG A 57 -29.06 -27.95 3.32
C ARG A 57 -30.23 -27.22 3.93
N CYS A 58 -31.29 -27.07 3.15
CA CYS A 58 -32.58 -26.56 3.62
C CYS A 58 -33.21 -27.53 4.63
N GLY A 59 -33.96 -27.05 5.63
CA GLY A 59 -34.61 -27.91 6.65
C GLY A 59 -35.47 -29.06 6.07
N PRO A 60 -36.33 -28.82 5.05
CA PRO A 60 -37.06 -29.88 4.37
C PRO A 60 -36.15 -30.90 3.67
N CYS A 61 -35.07 -30.42 3.05
CA CYS A 61 -34.10 -31.22 2.32
C CYS A 61 -33.29 -32.12 3.26
N GLN A 62 -32.97 -31.60 4.45
CA GLN A 62 -32.23 -32.30 5.50
C GLN A 62 -33.08 -33.40 6.13
N ARG A 63 -34.35 -33.13 6.48
CA ARG A 63 -35.24 -34.15 7.07
C ARG A 63 -35.57 -35.34 6.18
N SER A 64 -35.25 -35.25 4.89
CA SER A 64 -35.56 -36.29 3.91
C SER A 64 -34.35 -36.68 3.08
N ASP A 65 -33.15 -36.34 3.59
CA ASP A 65 -31.83 -36.71 3.08
C ASP A 65 -31.59 -36.51 1.57
N SER A 66 -32.39 -35.68 0.92
CA SER A 66 -32.25 -35.41 -0.51
C SER A 66 -31.20 -34.36 -0.79
N LYS A 67 -30.60 -34.44 -1.98
CA LYS A 67 -29.68 -33.41 -2.50
C LYS A 67 -30.38 -32.05 -2.57
N CYS A 68 -29.81 -31.05 -1.89
CA CYS A 68 -30.28 -29.67 -1.92
C CYS A 68 -29.52 -28.90 -3.01
N VAL A 69 -30.18 -28.65 -4.14
CA VAL A 69 -29.56 -28.01 -5.32
C VAL A 69 -30.40 -26.84 -5.83
N TYR A 70 -29.72 -25.84 -6.38
CA TYR A 70 -30.28 -24.70 -7.09
C TYR A 70 -30.05 -24.85 -8.58
N PHE A 71 -30.96 -24.34 -9.40
CA PHE A 71 -30.77 -24.24 -10.84
C PHE A 71 -30.34 -22.81 -11.15
N ASP A 72 -29.16 -22.64 -11.73
CA ASP A 72 -28.66 -21.35 -12.20
C ASP A 72 -29.07 -21.18 -13.68
N PRO A 73 -30.00 -20.26 -14.02
CA PRO A 73 -30.45 -20.07 -15.39
C PRO A 73 -29.39 -19.43 -16.29
N VAL A 74 -28.40 -18.73 -15.72
CA VAL A 74 -27.33 -18.09 -16.51
C VAL A 74 -26.35 -19.14 -17.01
N LYS A 75 -26.01 -20.09 -16.13
CA LYS A 75 -25.07 -21.17 -16.45
C LYS A 75 -25.75 -22.43 -16.98
N ASN A 76 -27.08 -22.50 -16.94
CA ASN A 76 -27.87 -23.70 -17.24
C ASN A 76 -27.41 -24.96 -16.48
N THR A 77 -26.89 -24.78 -15.26
CA THR A 77 -26.32 -25.87 -14.45
C THR A 77 -26.99 -25.94 -13.09
N THR A 78 -27.04 -27.16 -12.52
CA THR A 78 -27.46 -27.34 -11.12
C THR A 78 -26.26 -27.21 -10.19
N VAL A 79 -26.39 -26.33 -9.19
CA VAL A 79 -25.34 -26.04 -8.22
C VAL A 79 -25.80 -26.52 -6.84
N PRO A 80 -25.04 -27.37 -6.14
CA PRO A 80 -25.41 -27.82 -4.81
C PRO A 80 -25.23 -26.71 -3.78
N ARG A 81 -26.11 -26.65 -2.78
CA ARG A 81 -26.05 -25.62 -1.71
C ARG A 81 -24.76 -25.72 -0.88
N THR A 82 -24.14 -26.90 -0.82
CA THR A 82 -22.82 -27.13 -0.21
C THR A 82 -21.70 -26.34 -0.89
N TYR A 83 -21.86 -25.97 -2.15
CA TYR A 83 -20.87 -25.18 -2.89
C TYR A 83 -20.65 -23.80 -2.27
N ILE A 84 -21.66 -23.24 -1.60
CA ILE A 84 -21.56 -21.95 -0.91
C ILE A 84 -20.51 -22.01 0.21
N LEU A 85 -20.44 -23.11 0.97
CA LEU A 85 -19.42 -23.29 2.00
C LEU A 85 -18.02 -23.36 1.40
N GLN A 86 -17.86 -24.11 0.30
CA GLN A 86 -16.59 -24.20 -0.41
C GLN A 86 -16.14 -22.84 -0.93
N LEU A 87 -17.06 -22.01 -1.40
CA LEU A 87 -16.78 -20.64 -1.82
C LEU A 87 -16.37 -19.77 -0.63
N GLN A 88 -17.07 -19.84 0.51
CA GLN A 88 -16.70 -19.11 1.72
C GLN A 88 -15.29 -19.47 2.20
N ASP A 89 -14.97 -20.76 2.25
CA ASP A 89 -13.62 -21.22 2.61
C ASP A 89 -12.56 -20.79 1.59
N LYS A 90 -12.91 -20.78 0.30
CA LYS A 90 -12.00 -20.29 -0.75
C LYS A 90 -11.73 -18.80 -0.60
N VAL A 91 -12.76 -18.00 -0.33
CA VAL A 91 -12.61 -16.55 -0.07
C VAL A 91 -11.72 -16.33 1.14
N ARG A 92 -11.97 -17.04 2.26
CA ARG A 92 -11.13 -16.95 3.48
C ARG A 92 -9.65 -17.23 3.16
N ARG A 93 -9.36 -18.36 2.51
CA ARG A 93 -7.99 -18.74 2.13
C ARG A 93 -7.33 -17.73 1.18
N LEU A 94 -8.09 -17.16 0.25
CA LEU A 94 -7.55 -16.16 -0.68
C LEU A 94 -7.22 -14.85 0.05
N HIS A 95 -8.07 -14.42 0.98
CA HIS A 95 -7.81 -13.25 1.81
C HIS A 95 -6.57 -13.45 2.70
N GLU A 96 -6.42 -14.63 3.34
CA GLU A 96 -5.22 -14.96 4.11
C GLU A 96 -3.94 -14.89 3.28
N LYS A 97 -3.97 -15.42 2.05
CA LYS A 97 -2.82 -15.34 1.13
C LYS A 97 -2.51 -13.92 0.71
N LEU A 98 -3.54 -13.10 0.44
CA LEU A 98 -3.34 -11.69 0.11
C LEU A 98 -2.69 -10.95 1.27
N ALA A 99 -3.21 -11.12 2.49
CA ALA A 99 -2.62 -10.51 3.69
C ALA A 99 -1.16 -10.94 3.89
N GLN A 100 -0.84 -12.22 3.62
CA GLN A 100 0.54 -12.70 3.67
C GLN A 100 1.44 -12.00 2.64
N VAL A 101 1.00 -11.88 1.39
CA VAL A 101 1.77 -11.20 0.33
C VAL A 101 1.91 -9.71 0.61
N GLU A 102 0.85 -9.05 1.07
CA GLU A 102 0.87 -7.63 1.44
C GLU A 102 1.89 -7.38 2.56
N SER A 103 1.90 -8.22 3.60
CA SER A 103 2.91 -8.13 4.66
C SER A 103 4.34 -8.34 4.17
N GLN A 104 4.55 -9.19 3.15
CA GLN A 104 5.89 -9.37 2.55
C GLN A 104 6.33 -8.14 1.75
N ILE A 105 5.39 -7.47 1.06
CA ILE A 105 5.65 -6.24 0.32
C ILE A 105 5.95 -5.08 1.27
N GLU A 106 5.22 -4.94 2.37
CA GLU A 106 5.49 -3.89 3.37
C GLU A 106 6.88 -4.02 4.02
N ASN A 107 7.38 -5.25 4.17
CA ASN A 107 8.69 -5.53 4.74
C ASN A 107 9.85 -5.43 3.75
N SER A 108 9.59 -5.27 2.44
CA SER A 108 10.60 -5.07 1.41
C SER A 108 10.22 -3.83 0.59
N PRO A 109 10.76 -2.64 0.91
CA PRO A 109 10.56 -1.47 0.07
C PRO A 109 11.19 -1.79 -1.29
N ASP A 110 10.36 -2.02 -2.29
CA ASP A 110 10.79 -2.33 -3.64
C ASP A 110 11.76 -1.23 -4.11
N PRO A 111 13.05 -1.57 -4.37
CA PRO A 111 14.04 -0.59 -4.78
C PRO A 111 13.64 0.09 -6.10
N GLU A 112 12.88 -0.58 -6.99
CA GLU A 112 12.36 0.05 -8.20
C GLU A 112 11.34 1.16 -7.90
N LEU A 113 10.46 0.96 -6.91
CA LEU A 113 9.47 1.97 -6.52
C LEU A 113 10.12 3.18 -5.84
N MET A 114 11.16 2.98 -5.02
CA MET A 114 11.95 4.10 -4.46
C MET A 114 12.67 4.90 -5.55
N VAL A 115 13.26 4.23 -6.54
CA VAL A 115 13.96 4.87 -7.66
C VAL A 115 12.98 5.60 -8.59
N ARG A 116 11.77 5.04 -8.81
CA ARG A 116 10.72 5.69 -9.63
C ARG A 116 10.05 6.86 -8.91
N GLY A 117 9.77 6.73 -7.62
CA GLY A 117 9.08 7.76 -6.82
C GLY A 117 9.92 9.01 -6.57
N GLY A 118 11.25 8.87 -6.45
CA GLY A 118 12.16 9.99 -6.14
C GLY A 118 12.57 10.88 -7.33
N GLY A 119 12.23 10.47 -8.56
CA GLY A 119 12.85 10.98 -9.78
C GLY A 119 12.42 12.38 -10.23
N LEU A 120 11.27 12.87 -9.76
CA LEU A 120 10.73 14.15 -10.20
C LEU A 120 11.24 15.31 -9.32
N ILE A 121 11.95 16.24 -9.95
CA ILE A 121 12.62 17.36 -9.27
C ILE A 121 12.06 18.67 -9.77
N LYS A 122 11.75 19.57 -8.83
CA LYS A 122 11.24 20.90 -9.08
C LYS A 122 12.27 21.92 -8.59
N PHE A 123 12.87 22.68 -9.49
CA PHE A 123 13.95 23.62 -9.18
C PHE A 123 13.44 24.95 -8.61
N LYS A 124 12.22 25.33 -8.96
CA LYS A 124 11.55 26.54 -8.48
C LYS A 124 10.08 26.23 -8.20
N GLU A 125 9.49 26.95 -7.26
CA GLU A 125 8.11 26.75 -6.80
C GLU A 125 7.04 26.83 -7.91
N ASN A 126 7.35 27.45 -9.06
CA ASN A 126 6.47 27.54 -10.23
C ASN A 126 6.90 26.68 -11.43
N ASP A 127 8.00 25.92 -11.34
CA ASP A 127 8.45 25.06 -12.45
C ASP A 127 7.75 23.69 -12.41
N GLU A 128 7.64 23.05 -13.57
CA GLU A 128 7.14 21.68 -13.65
C GLU A 128 8.19 20.71 -13.11
N SER A 129 7.74 19.62 -12.49
CA SER A 129 8.66 18.62 -11.99
C SER A 129 9.27 17.83 -13.15
N ARG A 130 10.59 17.81 -13.27
CA ARG A 130 11.31 17.13 -14.35
C ARG A 130 12.00 15.88 -13.84
N PHE A 131 11.96 14.81 -14.64
CA PHE A 131 12.75 13.61 -14.39
C PHE A 131 14.14 13.77 -15.02
N LEU A 132 15.19 13.71 -14.20
CA LEU A 132 16.57 13.93 -14.67
C LEU A 132 17.32 12.64 -14.97
N GLY A 133 16.64 11.49 -14.89
CA GLY A 133 17.22 10.19 -15.14
C GLY A 133 17.63 9.44 -13.86
N PRO A 134 17.63 8.10 -13.90
CA PRO A 134 17.92 7.27 -12.73
C PRO A 134 19.38 7.34 -12.27
N SER A 135 20.32 7.67 -13.17
CA SER A 135 21.74 7.84 -12.87
C SER A 135 22.12 9.29 -12.52
N SER A 136 21.17 10.22 -12.47
CA SER A 136 21.46 11.61 -12.13
C SER A 136 21.92 11.73 -10.66
N GLY A 137 22.91 12.58 -10.38
CA GLY A 137 23.41 12.77 -9.02
C GLY A 137 22.34 13.20 -8.02
N ILE A 138 21.30 13.90 -8.48
CA ILE A 138 20.16 14.29 -7.66
C ILE A 138 19.16 13.15 -7.40
N ALA A 139 18.97 12.22 -8.34
CA ALA A 139 18.23 10.98 -8.08
C ALA A 139 18.98 10.09 -7.08
N ILE A 140 20.30 9.94 -7.25
CA ILE A 140 21.16 9.15 -6.35
C ILE A 140 21.16 9.73 -4.93
N THR A 141 21.36 11.04 -4.78
CA THR A 141 21.35 11.69 -3.45
C THR A 141 20.00 11.57 -2.75
N ARG A 142 18.88 11.68 -3.47
CA ARG A 142 17.55 11.42 -2.91
C ARG A 142 17.36 9.98 -2.48
N PHE A 143 17.82 9.02 -3.29
CA PHE A 143 17.77 7.60 -2.96
C PHE A 143 18.53 7.31 -1.66
N VAL A 144 19.76 7.82 -1.54
CA VAL A 144 20.57 7.70 -0.31
C VAL A 144 19.87 8.34 0.89
N MET A 145 19.26 9.53 0.70
CA MET A 145 18.52 10.20 1.76
C MET A 145 17.27 9.41 2.20
N GLU A 146 16.56 8.79 1.27
CA GLU A 146 15.38 7.98 1.57
C GLU A 146 15.76 6.69 2.31
N MET A 147 16.87 6.03 1.90
CA MET A 147 17.44 4.91 2.66
C MET A 147 17.89 5.32 4.07
N ALA A 148 18.50 6.50 4.22
CA ALA A 148 18.91 6.99 5.53
C ALA A 148 17.71 7.15 6.47
N LYS A 149 16.59 7.72 5.98
CA LYS A 149 15.35 7.85 6.77
C LYS A 149 14.73 6.52 7.19
N GLN A 150 14.90 5.47 6.39
CA GLN A 150 14.35 4.14 6.73
C GLN A 150 15.21 3.41 7.78
N ASN A 151 16.50 3.72 7.86
CA ASN A 151 17.41 3.15 8.84
C ASN A 151 17.50 3.96 10.15
N THR A 152 16.81 5.10 10.23
CA THR A 152 16.66 5.89 11.45
C THR A 152 15.27 5.72 12.04
N ASP A 153 15.19 5.62 13.37
CA ASP A 153 13.93 5.38 14.09
C ASP A 153 12.91 6.51 13.90
N THR A 154 13.37 7.74 13.63
CA THR A 154 12.50 8.82 13.18
C THR A 154 12.61 9.03 11.68
N LYS A 155 11.48 9.32 11.05
CA LYS A 155 11.37 9.68 9.62
C LYS A 155 11.97 11.07 9.31
N SER A 156 12.91 11.58 10.13
CA SER A 156 13.43 12.94 10.09
C SER A 156 14.92 12.98 9.77
N ILE A 157 15.26 13.67 8.68
CA ILE A 157 16.65 13.91 8.25
C ILE A 157 17.46 14.68 9.33
N LYS A 158 16.79 15.40 10.24
CA LYS A 158 17.46 16.19 11.29
C LYS A 158 18.23 15.34 12.30
N GLU A 159 17.94 14.05 12.41
CA GLU A 159 18.66 13.15 13.31
C GLU A 159 19.90 12.54 12.67
N VAL A 160 19.93 12.46 11.32
CA VAL A 160 21.08 11.97 10.56
C VAL A 160 22.23 13.00 10.60
N VAL A 161 21.90 14.30 10.58
CA VAL A 161 22.89 15.39 10.58
C VAL A 161 22.64 16.31 11.77
N ASN A 162 23.55 16.28 12.74
CA ASN A 162 23.53 17.17 13.90
C ASN A 162 23.48 18.66 13.45
N GLU A 163 22.80 19.52 14.21
CA GLU A 163 22.69 20.95 13.90
C GLU A 163 24.05 21.64 13.76
N ILE A 164 25.04 21.21 14.54
CA ILE A 164 26.40 21.75 14.49
C ILE A 164 27.02 21.44 13.12
N THR A 165 26.98 20.17 12.71
CA THR A 165 27.48 19.74 11.40
C THR A 165 26.73 20.41 10.25
N ALA A 166 25.41 20.61 10.38
CA ALA A 166 24.63 21.29 9.35
C ALA A 166 25.03 22.77 9.18
N LYS A 167 25.35 23.46 10.28
CA LYS A 167 25.85 24.85 10.25
C LYS A 167 27.24 24.92 9.60
N GLU A 168 28.12 23.98 9.92
CA GLU A 168 29.45 23.90 9.33
C GLU A 168 29.40 23.64 7.83
N ILE A 169 28.59 22.66 7.38
CA ILE A 169 28.41 22.36 5.95
C ILE A 169 27.91 23.59 5.19
N LYS A 170 26.93 24.32 5.75
CA LYS A 170 26.43 25.57 5.16
C LYS A 170 27.52 26.63 5.07
N TYR A 171 28.32 26.80 6.12
CA TYR A 171 29.42 27.76 6.16
C TYR A 171 30.50 27.44 5.12
N VAL A 172 30.90 26.17 5.01
CA VAL A 172 31.88 25.72 4.01
C VAL A 172 31.35 25.95 2.60
N PHE A 173 30.09 25.61 2.34
CA PHE A 173 29.46 25.82 1.04
C PHE A 173 29.38 27.30 0.64
N THR A 174 29.02 28.19 1.56
CA THR A 174 28.95 29.64 1.26
C THR A 174 30.33 30.22 1.01
N LYS A 175 31.33 29.84 1.81
CA LYS A 175 32.73 30.23 1.62
C LYS A 175 33.27 29.77 0.26
N GLU A 176 32.97 28.53 -0.14
CA GLU A 176 33.38 28.02 -1.46
C GLU A 176 32.66 28.76 -2.59
N SER A 177 31.36 28.99 -2.44
CA SER A 177 30.53 29.70 -3.42
C SER A 177 30.97 31.13 -3.67
N GLN A 178 31.66 31.77 -2.72
CA GLN A 178 32.21 33.12 -2.86
C GLN A 178 33.53 33.14 -3.66
N LYS A 179 34.18 31.99 -3.87
CA LYS A 179 35.40 31.92 -4.68
C LYS A 179 35.07 32.13 -6.16
N PRO A 180 35.92 32.84 -6.92
CA PRO A 180 35.65 33.22 -8.32
C PRO A 180 35.56 32.03 -9.29
N THR A 181 36.11 30.86 -8.95
CA THR A 181 36.17 29.68 -9.83
C THR A 181 35.26 28.51 -9.39
N SER A 182 34.48 28.66 -8.31
CA SER A 182 33.85 27.51 -7.65
C SER A 182 32.60 26.93 -8.33
N LYS A 183 32.00 27.65 -9.30
CA LYS A 183 30.76 27.22 -9.98
C LYS A 183 30.77 27.41 -11.49
N ILE A 184 31.84 27.98 -12.03
CA ILE A 184 32.03 28.19 -13.45
C ILE A 184 33.41 27.62 -13.75
N TYR A 185 33.44 26.39 -14.24
CA TYR A 185 34.64 25.86 -14.87
C TYR A 185 34.73 26.54 -16.24
N PRO A 186 35.78 27.33 -16.51
CA PRO A 186 35.96 27.83 -17.86
C PRO A 186 36.13 26.62 -18.78
N LEU A 187 35.39 26.58 -19.90
CA LEU A 187 35.53 25.50 -20.89
C LEU A 187 36.96 25.40 -21.44
N ILE A 188 37.77 26.44 -21.22
CA ILE A 188 39.17 26.52 -21.61
C ILE A 188 39.97 26.94 -20.38
N SER A 189 40.74 26.02 -19.81
CA SER A 189 41.80 26.37 -18.86
C SER A 189 42.93 27.03 -19.64
N SER A 190 43.26 28.28 -19.33
CA SER A 190 44.47 28.94 -19.85
C SER A 190 45.75 28.42 -19.21
N VAL A 191 45.63 27.54 -18.20
CA VAL A 191 46.75 26.92 -17.50
C VAL A 191 46.87 25.48 -17.98
N ALA A 192 47.98 25.18 -18.67
CA ALA A 192 48.35 23.83 -19.05
C ALA A 192 48.74 23.02 -17.80
N GLN A 193 48.26 21.79 -17.68
CA GLN A 193 48.65 20.90 -16.60
C GLN A 193 50.09 20.43 -16.83
N PRO A 194 51.03 20.63 -15.88
CA PRO A 194 52.46 20.39 -16.11
C PRO A 194 52.80 18.91 -16.41
N ASP A 195 51.97 17.98 -15.94
CA ASP A 195 52.20 16.53 -16.10
C ASP A 195 51.49 15.94 -17.33
N LEU A 196 50.79 16.75 -18.13
CA LEU A 196 50.17 16.26 -19.35
C LEU A 196 51.17 16.31 -20.52
N PRO A 197 51.21 15.26 -21.38
CA PRO A 197 52.04 15.26 -22.56
C PRO A 197 51.58 16.35 -23.55
N ASP A 198 52.52 16.81 -24.38
CA ASP A 198 52.24 17.80 -25.42
C ASP A 198 51.07 17.36 -26.32
N ARG A 199 50.35 18.34 -26.92
CA ARG A 199 49.11 18.10 -27.67
C ARG A 199 49.32 17.06 -28.78
N GLY A 200 50.42 17.12 -29.52
CA GLY A 200 50.71 16.17 -30.60
C GLY A 200 50.97 14.75 -30.09
N LEU A 201 51.57 14.61 -28.90
CA LEU A 201 51.78 13.31 -28.25
C LEU A 201 50.44 12.77 -27.74
N THR A 202 49.62 13.64 -27.15
CA THR A 202 48.27 13.31 -26.68
C THR A 202 47.38 12.78 -27.81
N GLU A 203 47.33 13.48 -28.95
CA GLU A 203 46.54 13.05 -30.12
C GLU A 203 46.97 11.64 -30.59
N ARG A 204 48.28 11.37 -30.66
CA ARG A 204 48.80 10.03 -31.01
C ARG A 204 48.47 8.94 -29.99
N LEU A 205 48.48 9.26 -28.69
CA LEU A 205 48.09 8.30 -27.65
C LEU A 205 46.61 7.96 -27.72
N VAL A 206 45.76 8.95 -28.02
CA VAL A 206 44.33 8.74 -28.23
C VAL A 206 44.11 7.85 -29.46
N ASP A 207 44.78 8.12 -30.58
CA ASP A 207 44.69 7.28 -31.78
C ASP A 207 45.10 5.84 -31.50
N LEU A 208 46.20 5.62 -30.78
CA LEU A 208 46.65 4.29 -30.37
C LEU A 208 45.67 3.60 -29.42
N PHE A 209 45.07 4.33 -28.48
CA PHE A 209 44.07 3.81 -27.56
C PHE A 209 42.80 3.39 -28.31
N MET A 210 42.30 4.24 -29.21
CA MET A 210 41.11 3.96 -30.02
C MET A 210 41.35 2.80 -30.99
N ALA A 211 42.54 2.72 -31.60
CA ALA A 211 42.92 1.60 -32.46
C ALA A 211 43.05 0.27 -31.70
N LYS A 212 43.49 0.30 -30.43
CA LYS A 212 43.58 -0.89 -29.57
C LYS A 212 42.27 -1.28 -28.91
N GLY A 213 41.34 -0.35 -28.71
CA GLY A 213 40.04 -0.60 -28.06
C GLY A 213 38.95 -1.13 -29.00
N ILE A 214 39.21 -1.20 -30.31
CA ILE A 214 38.28 -1.70 -31.35
C ILE A 214 38.59 -3.17 -31.74
N ILE A 215 39.56 -3.81 -31.08
CA ILE A 215 39.87 -5.25 -31.21
C ILE A 215 39.52 -5.94 -29.89
#